data_AF-A0A7D5SQK3-F1
#
_entry.id   AF-A0A7D5SQK3-F1
#
_cell.length_a   1.000
_cell.length_b   1.000
_cell.length_c   1.000
_cell.angle_alpha   90.00
_cell.angle_beta   90.00
_cell.angle_gamma   90.00
#
_symmetry.space_group_name_H-M   'P 1'
#
loop_
_entity.id
_entity.type
_entity.pdbx_description
1 polymer ?
#
loop_
_entity_poly.entity_id
_entity_poly.type
_entity_poly.pdbx_seq_one_letter_code
_entity_poly.pdbx_strand_id
1 'polypeptide(L)'
;MILGEGGVADEQSVVVGGDASKALGVAVGNGAKGGYNAVSVGQGATTEKASFGVAVGAESAALSSGPQGQGSVAVGTRATAGYGGVGLGYGANATNGGVALGTGSLTARFDEVNVGERFISGVKAGTSKTDAANVGQVQVSNANTLAVANAHSDTGNADTLRAARSHTDERETATNARTDALLKVEQTARNEAIANESQARRDGDAATLKSANDYTNWRVDTLNIDTADTLRQSQTYTDTRANEARYYTDSKFSQLNTRIERAEKRLHAGIAGVAAIASIPYVASNRFSYGVAVGNYQSANALAGGIQYKTSPNTTIRLNVSLDSSDNAALAVGVGGGW
;
A
#
# COMPACT_ATOMS: atom_id res chain seq x y z
N MET A 1 33.64 118.97 -0.32
CA MET A 1 32.42 118.97 0.52
C MET A 1 31.59 120.16 0.10
N ILE A 2 30.40 119.93 -0.45
CA ILE A 2 29.46 120.99 -0.83
C ILE A 2 28.37 121.01 0.24
N LEU A 3 28.14 122.18 0.86
CA LEU A 3 27.12 122.40 1.90
C LEU A 3 26.02 123.31 1.32
N GLY A 4 24.77 122.84 1.28
CA GLY A 4 23.60 123.63 0.85
C GLY A 4 22.67 122.94 -0.19
N GLU A 5 21.43 123.43 -0.31
CA GLU A 5 20.44 122.94 -1.28
C GLU A 5 20.87 123.21 -2.73
N GLY A 6 20.78 122.20 -3.60
CA GLY A 6 21.02 122.35 -5.06
C GLY A 6 22.48 122.24 -5.53
N GLY A 7 23.41 121.82 -4.67
CA GLY A 7 24.81 121.58 -5.07
C GLY A 7 24.96 120.45 -6.10
N VAL A 8 25.62 120.74 -7.22
CA VAL A 8 26.04 119.72 -8.22
C VAL A 8 27.48 119.31 -7.92
N ALA A 9 27.68 118.03 -7.63
CA ALA A 9 28.97 117.40 -7.33
C ALA A 9 29.56 116.70 -8.56
N ASP A 10 30.89 116.72 -8.69
CA ASP A 10 31.67 115.82 -9.55
C ASP A 10 31.93 114.45 -8.88
N GLU A 11 32.62 113.51 -9.55
CA GLU A 11 32.76 112.11 -9.12
C GLU A 11 33.41 111.90 -7.73
N GLN A 12 34.02 112.92 -7.12
CA GLN A 12 34.69 112.81 -5.81
C GLN A 12 34.13 113.73 -4.71
N SER A 13 33.00 114.42 -4.94
CA SER A 13 32.46 115.34 -3.95
C SER A 13 31.33 114.75 -3.08
N VAL A 14 31.46 114.93 -1.76
CA VAL A 14 30.37 114.69 -0.80
C VAL A 14 29.46 115.93 -0.75
N VAL A 15 28.20 115.77 -1.15
CA VAL A 15 27.15 116.80 -1.03
C VAL A 15 26.37 116.55 0.26
N VAL A 16 26.45 117.49 1.20
CA VAL A 16 25.61 117.53 2.39
C VAL A 16 24.60 118.65 2.18
N GLY A 17 23.37 118.30 1.80
CA GLY A 17 22.37 119.28 1.35
C GLY A 17 21.17 118.70 0.60
N GLY A 18 20.75 117.48 0.93
CA GLY A 18 19.50 116.94 0.38
C GLY A 18 18.26 117.56 1.02
N ASP A 19 17.11 117.43 0.36
CA ASP A 19 15.81 117.87 0.88
C ASP A 19 15.37 116.98 2.04
N ALA A 20 15.65 117.40 3.27
CA ALA A 20 14.98 116.84 4.43
C ALA A 20 13.56 117.39 4.47
N SER A 21 12.59 116.62 3.96
CA SER A 21 11.18 117.04 3.87
C SER A 21 10.49 117.21 5.24
N LYS A 22 11.17 116.81 6.34
CA LYS A 22 10.65 116.81 7.72
C LYS A 22 11.76 117.11 8.73
N ALA A 23 11.38 117.68 9.87
CA ALA A 23 12.31 118.02 10.95
C ALA A 23 13.15 116.80 11.37
N LEU A 24 14.48 116.96 11.44
CA LEU A 24 15.45 115.98 11.99
C LEU A 24 15.92 114.84 11.05
N GLY A 25 15.76 114.93 9.73
CA GLY A 25 16.31 113.96 8.76
C GLY A 25 17.73 114.27 8.26
N VAL A 26 18.47 113.24 7.83
CA VAL A 26 19.78 113.35 7.15
C VAL A 26 19.62 112.96 5.67
N ALA A 27 19.97 113.86 4.75
CA ALA A 27 19.97 113.60 3.31
C ALA A 27 21.31 114.03 2.68
N VAL A 28 22.03 113.07 2.09
CA VAL A 28 23.38 113.24 1.53
C VAL A 28 23.42 112.62 0.14
N GLY A 29 23.78 113.40 -0.88
CA GLY A 29 23.80 112.99 -2.29
C GLY A 29 22.77 113.73 -3.15
N ASN A 30 23.07 113.85 -4.45
CA ASN A 30 22.21 114.56 -5.40
C ASN A 30 20.82 113.89 -5.49
N GLY A 31 19.75 114.67 -5.27
CA GLY A 31 18.37 114.16 -5.28
C GLY A 31 18.00 113.25 -4.11
N ALA A 32 18.84 113.12 -3.08
CA ALA A 32 18.51 112.38 -1.88
C ALA A 32 17.44 113.11 -1.06
N LYS A 33 16.48 112.36 -0.49
CA LYS A 33 15.36 112.93 0.27
C LYS A 33 15.18 112.28 1.63
N GLY A 34 15.30 113.08 2.68
CA GLY A 34 15.18 112.64 4.07
C GLY A 34 13.73 112.71 4.58
N GLY A 35 13.32 111.66 5.29
CA GLY A 35 12.10 111.64 6.11
C GLY A 35 12.34 112.13 7.54
N TYR A 36 11.32 112.06 8.39
CA TYR A 36 11.40 112.45 9.81
C TYR A 36 12.31 111.48 10.58
N ASN A 37 13.34 111.99 11.25
CA ASN A 37 14.34 111.19 11.99
C ASN A 37 14.95 110.04 11.15
N ALA A 38 15.12 110.23 9.84
CA ALA A 38 15.56 109.19 8.91
C ALA A 38 16.92 109.52 8.27
N VAL A 39 17.55 108.52 7.64
CA VAL A 39 18.86 108.66 6.97
C VAL A 39 18.74 108.27 5.50
N SER A 40 19.14 109.16 4.60
CA SER A 40 19.20 108.94 3.15
C SER A 40 20.56 109.33 2.61
N VAL A 41 21.35 108.36 2.15
CA VAL A 41 22.73 108.56 1.69
C VAL A 41 22.94 107.87 0.34
N GLY A 42 23.22 108.66 -0.69
CA GLY A 42 23.41 108.20 -2.08
C GLY A 42 22.56 108.99 -3.06
N GLN A 43 22.97 109.02 -4.33
CA GLN A 43 22.21 109.70 -5.38
C GLN A 43 20.79 109.12 -5.44
N GLY A 44 19.76 109.98 -5.37
CA GLY A 44 18.35 109.57 -5.40
C GLY A 44 17.88 108.69 -4.23
N ALA A 45 18.69 108.50 -3.18
CA ALA A 45 18.28 107.72 -2.01
C ALA A 45 17.11 108.40 -1.27
N THR A 46 16.09 107.65 -0.87
CA THR A 46 14.88 108.26 -0.29
C THR A 46 14.34 107.54 0.94
N THR A 47 14.05 108.35 1.95
CA THR A 47 13.23 108.01 3.12
C THR A 47 12.06 108.99 3.27
N GLU A 48 11.76 109.82 2.26
CA GLU A 48 10.77 110.91 2.31
C GLU A 48 9.41 110.48 2.89
N LYS A 49 8.98 109.26 2.54
CA LYS A 49 7.70 108.68 2.99
C LYS A 49 7.80 107.86 4.27
N ALA A 50 9.00 107.61 4.79
CA ALA A 50 9.26 106.78 5.97
C ALA A 50 9.85 107.57 7.14
N SER A 51 9.18 107.50 8.29
CA SER A 51 9.78 107.94 9.55
C SER A 51 10.79 106.88 10.03
N PHE A 52 11.91 107.33 10.60
CA PHE A 52 12.95 106.48 11.21
C PHE A 52 13.66 105.51 10.25
N GLY A 53 13.47 105.63 8.94
CA GLY A 53 14.04 104.71 7.94
C GLY A 53 15.52 104.99 7.64
N VAL A 54 16.17 104.00 7.02
CA VAL A 54 17.56 104.11 6.53
C VAL A 54 17.59 103.68 5.07
N ALA A 55 18.00 104.58 4.18
CA ALA A 55 18.23 104.31 2.75
C ALA A 55 19.68 104.69 2.40
N VAL A 56 20.54 103.71 2.19
CA VAL A 56 21.97 103.91 1.89
C VAL A 56 22.35 103.19 0.61
N GLY A 57 22.78 103.94 -0.42
CA GLY A 57 23.06 103.44 -1.77
C GLY A 57 22.28 104.24 -2.81
N ALA A 58 22.82 104.32 -4.04
CA ALA A 58 22.15 105.06 -5.11
C ALA A 58 20.77 104.44 -5.41
N GLU A 59 19.74 105.28 -5.55
CA GLU A 59 18.35 104.89 -5.78
C GLU A 59 17.78 103.94 -4.71
N SER A 60 18.38 103.88 -3.50
CA SER A 60 17.84 103.08 -2.40
C SER A 60 16.59 103.72 -1.80
N ALA A 61 15.63 102.91 -1.38
CA ALA A 61 14.33 103.39 -0.91
C ALA A 61 13.86 102.67 0.35
N ALA A 62 13.77 103.41 1.47
CA ALA A 62 13.04 102.95 2.63
C ALA A 62 11.64 103.56 2.61
N LEU A 63 10.63 102.71 2.52
CA LEU A 63 9.24 103.08 2.34
C LEU A 63 8.45 102.85 3.63
N SER A 64 7.50 103.74 3.91
CA SER A 64 6.48 103.52 4.94
C SER A 64 5.30 102.79 4.35
N SER A 65 4.78 101.84 5.12
CA SER A 65 3.54 101.14 4.83
C SER A 65 2.55 101.28 5.99
N GLY A 66 2.44 102.50 6.55
CA GLY A 66 1.57 102.82 7.69
C GLY A 66 2.30 102.81 9.04
N PRO A 67 1.57 102.89 10.18
CA PRO A 67 2.16 102.98 11.52
C PRO A 67 3.10 101.82 11.88
N GLN A 68 2.84 100.63 11.34
CA GLN A 68 3.62 99.40 11.56
C GLN A 68 4.86 99.30 10.64
N GLY A 69 4.99 100.16 9.64
CA GLY A 69 6.05 100.10 8.63
C GLY A 69 7.13 101.17 8.75
N GLN A 70 7.25 101.77 9.94
CA GLN A 70 8.30 102.74 10.23
C GLN A 70 9.62 102.02 10.49
N GLY A 71 10.76 102.66 10.22
CA GLY A 71 12.06 102.07 10.51
C GLY A 71 12.59 101.06 9.48
N SER A 72 12.04 101.02 8.26
CA SER A 72 12.56 100.18 7.17
C SER A 72 14.03 100.51 6.86
N VAL A 73 14.84 99.50 6.56
CA VAL A 73 16.28 99.64 6.26
C VAL A 73 16.59 99.10 4.88
N ALA A 74 17.02 99.95 3.95
CA ALA A 74 17.44 99.60 2.60
C ALA A 74 18.89 100.02 2.38
N VAL A 75 19.80 99.05 2.33
CA VAL A 75 21.24 99.27 2.19
C VAL A 75 21.77 98.52 0.96
N GLY A 76 22.26 99.27 -0.02
CA GLY A 76 22.68 98.79 -1.33
C GLY A 76 22.04 99.62 -2.44
N THR A 77 22.74 99.76 -3.57
CA THR A 77 22.17 100.43 -4.75
C THR A 77 20.88 99.74 -5.17
N ARG A 78 19.81 100.51 -5.36
CA ARG A 78 18.44 100.03 -5.68
C ARG A 78 17.83 99.08 -4.64
N ALA A 79 18.38 99.00 -3.43
CA ALA A 79 17.74 98.27 -2.35
C ALA A 79 16.42 98.97 -1.97
N THR A 80 15.35 98.20 -1.73
CA THR A 80 14.06 98.72 -1.31
C THR A 80 13.56 97.96 -0.09
N ALA A 81 13.07 98.66 0.92
CA ALA A 81 12.50 98.04 2.12
C ALA A 81 11.20 98.75 2.53
N GLY A 82 10.19 97.99 2.93
CA GLY A 82 8.90 98.48 3.39
C GLY A 82 8.41 97.69 4.60
N TYR A 83 7.33 98.13 5.25
CA TYR A 83 6.75 97.46 6.43
C TYR A 83 7.77 97.18 7.55
N GLY A 84 8.77 98.03 7.77
CA GLY A 84 9.80 97.80 8.80
C GLY A 84 10.80 96.70 8.45
N GLY A 85 10.81 96.23 7.20
CA GLY A 85 11.75 95.22 6.71
C GLY A 85 13.17 95.75 6.50
N VAL A 86 14.09 94.82 6.21
CA VAL A 86 15.52 95.07 5.99
C VAL A 86 15.93 94.49 4.64
N GLY A 87 16.30 95.34 3.68
CA GLY A 87 16.93 94.97 2.42
C GLY A 87 18.42 95.30 2.46
N LEU A 88 19.29 94.29 2.35
CA LEU A 88 20.74 94.46 2.38
C LEU A 88 21.39 93.81 1.14
N GLY A 89 21.86 94.61 0.19
CA GLY A 89 22.49 94.18 -1.06
C GLY A 89 21.98 94.95 -2.28
N TYR A 90 22.71 94.88 -3.40
CA TYR A 90 22.27 95.51 -4.66
C TYR A 90 20.90 94.96 -5.08
N GLY A 91 19.90 95.82 -5.24
CA GLY A 91 18.55 95.41 -5.63
C GLY A 91 17.83 94.50 -4.63
N ALA A 92 18.29 94.39 -3.38
CA ALA A 92 17.58 93.64 -2.35
C ALA A 92 16.21 94.27 -2.07
N ASN A 93 15.15 93.46 -2.05
CA ASN A 93 13.78 93.95 -1.97
C ASN A 93 13.02 93.32 -0.79
N ALA A 94 12.85 94.08 0.27
CA ALA A 94 12.08 93.73 1.46
C ALA A 94 10.77 94.53 1.56
N THR A 95 10.08 94.80 0.44
CA THR A 95 8.82 95.58 0.46
C THR A 95 7.65 94.87 1.11
N ASN A 96 7.77 93.58 1.45
CA ASN A 96 6.72 92.81 2.16
C ASN A 96 7.01 92.66 3.68
N GLY A 97 8.02 93.37 4.20
CA GLY A 97 8.60 93.12 5.53
C GLY A 97 9.75 92.10 5.49
N GLY A 98 10.15 91.57 6.64
CA GLY A 98 11.22 90.57 6.76
C GLY A 98 12.62 91.09 6.43
N VAL A 99 13.54 90.18 6.14
CA VAL A 99 14.94 90.49 5.80
C VAL A 99 15.30 89.91 4.43
N ALA A 100 15.50 90.75 3.42
CA ALA A 100 16.11 90.38 2.15
C ALA A 100 17.64 90.57 2.26
N LEU A 101 18.39 89.46 2.31
CA LEU A 101 19.83 89.46 2.53
C LEU A 101 20.58 88.97 1.28
N GLY A 102 21.38 89.85 0.69
CA GLY A 102 22.16 89.62 -0.52
C GLY A 102 21.56 90.25 -1.78
N THR A 103 22.40 90.38 -2.81
CA THR A 103 22.03 90.99 -4.09
C THR A 103 20.79 90.32 -4.72
N GLY A 104 19.76 91.11 -5.02
CA GLY A 104 18.52 90.64 -5.65
C GLY A 104 17.66 89.71 -4.80
N SER A 105 17.95 89.53 -3.50
CA SER A 105 17.07 88.78 -2.60
C SER A 105 15.73 89.49 -2.44
N LEU A 106 14.64 88.73 -2.35
CA LEU A 106 13.27 89.25 -2.31
C LEU A 106 12.50 88.57 -1.19
N THR A 107 11.97 89.31 -0.23
CA THR A 107 11.06 88.72 0.76
C THR A 107 9.67 88.53 0.16
N ALA A 108 9.10 87.34 0.37
CA ALA A 108 7.73 87.04 -0.02
C ALA A 108 6.77 87.21 1.17
N ARG A 109 7.28 87.17 2.41
CA ARG A 109 6.50 87.21 3.65
C ARG A 109 7.13 88.13 4.70
N PHE A 110 6.33 88.53 5.67
CA PHE A 110 6.76 89.44 6.75
C PHE A 110 7.75 88.77 7.73
N ASP A 111 7.50 87.52 8.15
CA ASP A 111 8.35 86.77 9.09
C ASP A 111 9.37 85.87 8.36
N GLU A 112 10.12 86.43 7.42
CA GLU A 112 11.05 85.70 6.57
C GLU A 112 12.44 86.36 6.57
N VAL A 113 13.49 85.54 6.58
CA VAL A 113 14.83 85.94 6.14
C VAL A 113 15.09 85.26 4.80
N ASN A 114 15.02 86.01 3.71
CA ASN A 114 15.25 85.52 2.37
C ASN A 114 16.71 85.79 1.95
N VAL A 115 17.48 84.73 1.72
CA VAL A 115 18.88 84.82 1.26
C VAL A 115 19.04 84.56 -0.24
N GLY A 116 17.94 84.42 -0.98
CA GLY A 116 17.90 83.88 -2.33
C GLY A 116 18.32 82.40 -2.40
N GLU A 117 18.59 81.90 -3.61
CA GLU A 117 19.09 80.54 -3.85
C GLU A 117 20.60 80.45 -3.59
N ARG A 118 21.01 80.64 -2.32
CA ARG A 118 22.41 80.67 -1.90
C ARG A 118 22.72 79.56 -0.91
N PHE A 119 23.97 79.10 -0.94
CA PHE A 119 24.49 78.24 0.13
C PHE A 119 24.65 79.04 1.42
N ILE A 120 24.01 78.55 2.49
CA ILE A 120 24.31 78.97 3.86
C ILE A 120 25.38 78.01 4.39
N SER A 121 26.65 78.38 4.24
CA SER A 121 27.78 77.58 4.72
C SER A 121 28.13 77.92 6.17
N GLY A 122 28.86 77.02 6.86
CA GLY A 122 29.25 77.21 8.26
C GLY A 122 28.14 76.92 9.29
N VAL A 123 27.02 76.33 8.87
CA VAL A 123 25.93 75.93 9.78
C VAL A 123 26.36 74.75 10.64
N LYS A 124 26.59 75.00 11.93
CA LYS A 124 26.83 73.97 12.94
C LYS A 124 25.60 73.08 13.08
N ALA A 125 25.81 71.82 13.43
CA ALA A 125 24.71 70.89 13.69
C ALA A 125 23.77 71.47 14.77
N GLY A 126 22.48 71.54 14.45
CA GLY A 126 21.44 72.01 15.35
C GLY A 126 21.25 71.09 16.54
N THR A 127 20.94 71.66 17.70
CA THR A 127 20.73 70.93 18.95
C THR A 127 19.33 71.18 19.54
N SER A 128 18.75 72.35 19.27
CA SER A 128 17.38 72.71 19.63
C SER A 128 16.40 72.45 18.49
N LYS A 129 15.11 72.32 18.80
CA LYS A 129 14.04 72.06 17.81
C LYS A 129 13.89 73.15 16.75
N THR A 130 14.41 74.35 17.01
CA THR A 130 14.32 75.52 16.13
C THR A 130 15.64 75.83 15.44
N ASP A 131 16.67 75.01 15.61
CA ASP A 131 17.94 75.19 14.91
C ASP A 131 17.83 74.70 13.47
N ALA A 132 18.56 75.33 12.55
CA ALA A 132 18.70 74.81 11.19
C ALA A 132 19.44 73.46 11.22
N ALA A 133 18.92 72.47 10.49
CA ALA A 133 19.63 71.22 10.27
C ALA A 133 20.68 71.40 9.16
N ASN A 134 21.90 70.92 9.38
CA ASN A 134 22.88 70.83 8.31
C ASN A 134 22.78 69.47 7.57
N VAL A 135 23.42 69.37 6.41
CA VAL A 135 23.35 68.16 5.55
C VAL A 135 23.86 66.90 6.27
N GLY A 136 24.85 67.04 7.16
CA GLY A 136 25.36 65.92 7.95
C GLY A 136 24.30 65.30 8.87
N GLN A 137 23.48 66.11 9.53
CA GLN A 137 22.37 65.61 10.36
C GLN A 137 21.32 64.88 9.54
N VAL A 138 20.99 65.40 8.34
CA VAL A 138 20.04 64.76 7.42
C VAL A 138 20.58 63.41 6.92
N GLN A 139 21.87 63.36 6.55
CA GLN A 139 22.51 62.12 6.11
C GLN A 139 22.54 61.05 7.22
N VAL A 140 22.85 61.45 8.45
CA VAL A 140 22.81 60.54 9.62
C VAL A 140 21.38 60.05 9.87
N SER A 141 20.39 60.94 9.83
CA SER A 141 18.99 60.55 10.00
C SER A 141 18.55 59.55 8.92
N ASN A 142 18.89 59.82 7.66
CA ASN A 142 18.55 58.92 6.54
C ASN A 142 19.25 57.56 6.66
N ALA A 143 20.53 57.54 7.07
CA ALA A 143 21.27 56.31 7.30
C ALA A 143 20.64 55.48 8.44
N ASN A 144 20.20 56.13 9.52
CA ASN A 144 19.51 55.47 10.62
C ASN A 144 18.16 54.88 10.17
N THR A 145 17.36 55.65 9.41
CA THR A 145 16.10 55.16 8.85
C THR A 145 16.32 53.95 7.94
N LEU A 146 17.34 54.00 7.07
CA LEU A 146 17.69 52.90 6.18
C LEU A 146 18.14 51.65 6.97
N ALA A 147 18.96 51.83 8.00
CA ALA A 147 19.41 50.72 8.85
C ALA A 147 18.24 50.04 9.57
N VAL A 148 17.31 50.83 10.12
CA VAL A 148 16.10 50.31 10.78
C VAL A 148 15.20 49.56 9.78
N ALA A 149 15.01 50.11 8.58
CA ALA A 149 14.22 49.47 7.54
C ALA A 149 14.83 48.12 7.10
N ASN A 150 16.14 48.07 6.86
CA ASN A 150 16.84 46.84 6.50
C ASN A 150 16.72 45.79 7.61
N ALA A 151 16.96 46.18 8.87
CA ALA A 151 16.84 45.26 10.00
C ALA A 151 15.42 44.68 10.15
N HIS A 152 14.39 45.50 9.90
CA HIS A 152 13.01 45.05 9.91
C HIS A 152 12.73 44.04 8.79
N SER A 153 13.17 44.33 7.55
CA SER A 153 13.03 43.41 6.42
C SER A 153 13.80 42.11 6.61
N ASP A 154 15.03 42.15 7.13
CA ASP A 154 15.84 40.96 7.38
C ASP A 154 15.19 40.06 8.43
N THR A 155 14.63 40.65 9.49
CA THR A 155 13.89 39.91 10.52
C THR A 155 12.65 39.23 9.92
N GLY A 156 11.85 39.97 9.16
CA GLY A 156 10.67 39.42 8.50
C GLY A 156 10.99 38.30 7.51
N ASN A 157 12.09 38.44 6.75
CA ASN A 157 12.58 37.41 5.85
C ASN A 157 13.03 36.15 6.59
N ALA A 158 13.76 36.30 7.70
CA ALA A 158 14.20 35.19 8.53
C ALA A 158 13.02 34.43 9.15
N ASP A 159 12.00 35.16 9.63
CA ASP A 159 10.78 34.58 10.17
C ASP A 159 9.97 33.83 9.11
N THR A 160 9.82 34.43 7.93
CA THR A 160 9.15 33.79 6.78
C THR A 160 9.87 32.51 6.37
N LEU A 161 11.20 32.53 6.28
CA LEU A 161 12.00 31.36 5.94
C LEU A 161 11.88 30.25 7.00
N ARG A 162 11.88 30.61 8.29
CA ARG A 162 11.71 29.65 9.39
C ARG A 162 10.33 28.99 9.35
N ALA A 163 9.28 29.77 9.12
CA ALA A 163 7.91 29.25 8.99
C ALA A 163 7.78 28.31 7.78
N ALA A 164 8.36 28.66 6.63
CA ALA A 164 8.34 27.82 5.44
C ALA A 164 9.09 26.48 5.64
N ARG A 165 10.24 26.50 6.33
CA ARG A 165 10.98 25.28 6.69
C ARG A 165 10.17 24.41 7.64
N SER A 166 9.64 24.97 8.73
CA SER A 166 8.79 24.24 9.69
C SER A 166 7.60 23.57 8.99
N HIS A 167 6.92 24.30 8.10
CA HIS A 167 5.80 23.73 7.34
C HIS A 167 6.23 22.59 6.42
N THR A 168 7.40 22.71 5.79
CA THR A 168 7.94 21.66 4.91
C THR A 168 8.33 20.42 5.72
N ASP A 169 9.01 20.60 6.85
CA ASP A 169 9.43 19.52 7.75
C ASP A 169 8.22 18.77 8.35
N GLU A 170 7.17 19.50 8.74
CA GLU A 170 5.89 18.93 9.19
C GLU A 170 5.22 18.09 8.09
N ARG A 171 5.19 18.62 6.86
CA ARG A 171 4.62 17.90 5.71
C ARG A 171 5.43 16.66 5.35
N GLU A 172 6.75 16.72 5.41
CA GLU A 172 7.62 15.57 5.19
C GLU A 172 7.37 14.49 6.25
N THR A 173 7.33 14.88 7.52
CA THR A 173 7.04 13.98 8.65
C THR A 173 5.68 13.29 8.47
N ALA A 174 4.63 14.04 8.13
CA ALA A 174 3.30 13.49 7.89
C ALA A 174 3.26 12.53 6.68
N THR A 175 4.01 12.84 5.63
CA THR A 175 4.11 12.01 4.42
C THR A 175 4.84 10.69 4.70
N ASN A 176 5.94 10.75 5.46
CA ASN A 176 6.68 9.57 5.88
C ASN A 176 5.82 8.67 6.79
N ALA A 177 5.15 9.25 7.78
CA ALA A 177 4.24 8.50 8.66
C ALA A 177 3.10 7.81 7.89
N ARG A 178 2.51 8.49 6.88
CA ARG A 178 1.50 7.89 6.00
C ARG A 178 2.08 6.74 5.18
N THR A 179 3.30 6.90 4.66
CA THR A 179 3.98 5.89 3.86
C THR A 179 4.28 4.64 4.70
N ASP A 180 4.79 4.82 5.91
CA ASP A 180 5.07 3.73 6.84
C ASP A 180 3.79 2.98 7.23
N ALA A 181 2.69 3.71 7.46
CA ALA A 181 1.38 3.12 7.74
C ALA A 181 0.87 2.26 6.57
N LEU A 182 0.97 2.75 5.33
CA LEU A 182 0.58 2.01 4.14
C LEU A 182 1.45 0.76 3.94
N LEU A 183 2.77 0.87 4.16
CA LEU A 183 3.69 -0.25 4.07
C LEU A 183 3.34 -1.34 5.10
N LYS A 184 2.96 -0.95 6.31
CA LYS A 184 2.52 -1.89 7.36
C LYS A 184 1.22 -2.62 6.99
N VAL A 185 0.25 -1.91 6.39
CA VAL A 185 -0.99 -2.51 5.88
C VAL A 185 -0.68 -3.55 4.80
N GLU A 186 0.15 -3.18 3.83
CA GLU A 186 0.60 -4.07 2.76
C GLU A 186 1.36 -5.30 3.28
N GLN A 187 2.23 -5.12 4.28
CA GLN A 187 2.95 -6.22 4.92
C GLN A 187 1.99 -7.18 5.62
N THR A 188 0.95 -6.64 6.28
CA THR A 188 -0.06 -7.44 6.98
C THR A 188 -0.87 -8.26 5.98
N ALA A 189 -1.36 -7.63 4.92
CA ALA A 189 -2.10 -8.29 3.85
C ALA A 189 -1.28 -9.40 3.17
N ARG A 190 0.02 -9.15 2.91
CA ARG A 190 0.92 -10.17 2.36
C ARG A 190 1.12 -11.34 3.31
N ASN A 191 1.30 -11.09 4.61
CA ASN A 191 1.48 -12.15 5.60
C ASN A 191 0.22 -13.01 5.74
N GLU A 192 -0.96 -12.39 5.73
CA GLU A 192 -2.25 -13.10 5.76
C GLU A 192 -2.44 -13.94 4.49
N ALA A 193 -2.13 -13.40 3.31
CA ALA A 193 -2.19 -14.16 2.06
C ALA A 193 -1.26 -15.39 2.07
N ILE A 194 -0.02 -15.23 2.57
CA ILE A 194 0.93 -16.34 2.72
C ILE A 194 0.41 -17.39 3.72
N ALA A 195 -0.17 -16.95 4.84
CA ALA A 195 -0.73 -17.87 5.84
C ALA A 195 -1.92 -18.66 5.27
N ASN A 196 -2.81 -17.99 4.55
CA ASN A 196 -3.97 -18.61 3.89
C ASN A 196 -3.54 -19.61 2.81
N GLU A 197 -2.57 -19.25 1.96
CA GLU A 197 -2.00 -20.16 0.95
C GLU A 197 -1.33 -21.38 1.61
N SER A 198 -0.56 -21.16 2.69
CA SER A 198 0.06 -22.26 3.44
C SER A 198 -0.99 -23.20 4.04
N GLN A 199 -2.12 -22.68 4.51
CA GLN A 199 -3.20 -23.49 5.05
C GLN A 199 -3.90 -24.26 3.92
N ALA A 200 -4.24 -23.60 2.81
CA ALA A 200 -4.86 -24.23 1.65
C ALA A 200 -4.01 -25.39 1.10
N ARG A 201 -2.68 -25.25 1.07
CA ARG A 201 -1.78 -26.36 0.70
C ARG A 201 -1.85 -27.52 1.68
N ARG A 202 -1.79 -27.26 2.99
CA ARG A 202 -1.90 -28.31 4.02
C ARG A 202 -3.23 -29.05 3.94
N ASP A 203 -4.33 -28.31 3.75
CA ASP A 203 -5.67 -28.89 3.61
C ASP A 203 -5.79 -29.72 2.33
N GLY A 204 -5.21 -29.23 1.23
CA GLY A 204 -5.09 -29.96 -0.03
C GLY A 204 -4.31 -31.26 0.12
N ASP A 205 -3.12 -31.21 0.72
CA ASP A 205 -2.27 -32.38 0.97
C ASP A 205 -2.99 -33.41 1.87
N ALA A 206 -3.66 -32.95 2.92
CA ALA A 206 -4.45 -33.80 3.81
C ALA A 206 -5.63 -34.46 3.07
N ALA A 207 -6.33 -33.72 2.21
CA ALA A 207 -7.43 -34.24 1.39
C ALA A 207 -6.95 -35.27 0.36
N THR A 208 -5.81 -35.02 -0.30
CA THR A 208 -5.18 -35.97 -1.23
C THR A 208 -4.73 -37.23 -0.49
N LEU A 209 -4.09 -37.10 0.67
CA LEU A 209 -3.68 -38.25 1.49
C LEU A 209 -4.89 -39.07 1.96
N LYS A 210 -5.95 -38.41 2.43
CA LYS A 210 -7.20 -39.10 2.82
C LYS A 210 -7.79 -39.88 1.64
N SER A 211 -7.88 -39.24 0.48
CA SER A 211 -8.42 -39.89 -0.74
C SER A 211 -7.59 -41.10 -1.17
N ALA A 212 -6.25 -41.00 -1.08
CA ALA A 212 -5.35 -42.10 -1.38
C ALA A 212 -5.50 -43.26 -0.39
N ASN A 213 -5.66 -42.97 0.90
CA ASN A 213 -5.91 -43.98 1.92
C ASN A 213 -7.29 -44.65 1.73
N ASP A 214 -8.34 -43.88 1.45
CA ASP A 214 -9.69 -44.41 1.21
C ASP A 214 -9.69 -45.35 -0.02
N TYR A 215 -9.02 -44.96 -1.11
CA TYR A 215 -8.85 -45.83 -2.28
C TYR A 215 -8.07 -47.12 -1.96
N THR A 216 -6.99 -46.99 -1.19
CA THR A 216 -6.17 -48.14 -0.78
C THR A 216 -6.97 -49.10 0.10
N ASN A 217 -7.72 -48.59 1.07
CA ASN A 217 -8.60 -49.37 1.93
C ASN A 217 -9.68 -50.08 1.10
N TRP A 218 -10.37 -49.36 0.21
CA TRP A 218 -11.36 -49.96 -0.68
C TRP A 218 -10.77 -51.09 -1.54
N ARG A 219 -9.56 -50.90 -2.05
CA ARG A 219 -8.86 -51.92 -2.85
C ARG A 219 -8.51 -53.15 -2.01
N VAL A 220 -8.04 -52.94 -0.77
CA VAL A 220 -7.74 -54.03 0.17
C VAL A 220 -9.00 -54.80 0.55
N ASP A 221 -10.11 -54.10 0.85
CA ASP A 221 -11.39 -54.74 1.18
C ASP A 221 -11.92 -55.56 0.00
N THR A 222 -11.85 -55.02 -1.21
CA THR A 222 -12.23 -55.75 -2.44
C THR A 222 -11.36 -56.99 -2.63
N LEU A 223 -10.04 -56.87 -2.45
CA LEU A 223 -9.12 -58.00 -2.58
C LEU A 223 -9.38 -59.09 -1.53
N ASN A 224 -9.73 -58.71 -0.30
CA ASN A 224 -10.11 -59.64 0.76
C ASN A 224 -11.39 -60.40 0.41
N ILE A 225 -12.40 -59.73 -0.16
CA ILE A 225 -13.64 -60.35 -0.65
C ILE A 225 -13.34 -61.32 -1.80
N ASP A 226 -12.62 -60.88 -2.83
CA ASP A 226 -12.26 -61.72 -3.98
C ASP A 226 -11.47 -62.96 -3.53
N THR A 227 -10.56 -62.79 -2.57
CA THR A 227 -9.78 -63.90 -1.99
C THR A 227 -10.68 -64.87 -1.23
N ALA A 228 -11.62 -64.36 -0.43
CA ALA A 228 -12.58 -65.19 0.30
C ALA A 228 -13.51 -65.96 -0.64
N ASP A 229 -14.01 -65.32 -1.70
CA ASP A 229 -14.85 -65.98 -2.71
C ASP A 229 -14.08 -67.01 -3.52
N THR A 230 -12.85 -66.71 -3.92
CA THR A 230 -11.96 -67.66 -4.58
C THR A 230 -11.70 -68.88 -3.69
N LEU A 231 -11.45 -68.66 -2.40
CA LEU A 231 -11.25 -69.74 -1.43
C LEU A 231 -12.51 -70.59 -1.28
N ARG A 232 -13.69 -69.95 -1.16
CA ARG A 232 -14.98 -70.64 -1.06
C ARG A 232 -15.30 -71.45 -2.32
N GLN A 233 -15.01 -70.91 -3.51
CA GLN A 233 -15.15 -71.62 -4.78
C GLN A 233 -14.22 -72.83 -4.85
N SER A 234 -12.96 -72.67 -4.42
CA SER A 234 -12.00 -73.78 -4.34
C SER A 234 -12.44 -74.86 -3.35
N GLN A 235 -12.96 -74.48 -2.18
CA GLN A 235 -13.53 -75.42 -1.21
C GLN A 235 -14.72 -76.18 -1.82
N THR A 236 -15.66 -75.46 -2.43
CA THR A 236 -16.83 -76.05 -3.11
C THR A 236 -16.41 -77.03 -4.22
N TYR A 237 -15.42 -76.66 -5.04
CA TYR A 237 -14.88 -77.53 -6.09
C TYR A 237 -14.27 -78.80 -5.50
N THR A 238 -13.48 -78.65 -4.45
CA THR A 238 -12.84 -79.78 -3.76
C THR A 238 -13.88 -80.71 -3.14
N ASP A 239 -14.88 -80.16 -2.46
CA ASP A 239 -15.99 -80.92 -1.87
C ASP A 239 -16.81 -81.65 -2.94
N THR A 240 -17.08 -80.99 -4.07
CA THR A 240 -17.78 -81.60 -5.21
C THR A 240 -16.99 -82.79 -5.75
N ARG A 241 -15.69 -82.62 -6.00
CA ARG A 241 -14.81 -83.71 -6.47
C ARG A 241 -14.69 -84.85 -5.46
N ALA A 242 -14.58 -84.54 -4.17
CA ALA A 242 -14.54 -85.54 -3.12
C ALA A 242 -15.84 -86.33 -3.04
N ASN A 243 -16.99 -85.67 -3.17
CA ASN A 243 -18.30 -86.32 -3.18
C ASN A 243 -18.51 -87.14 -4.46
N GLU A 244 -18.15 -86.64 -5.63
CA GLU A 244 -18.16 -87.42 -6.89
C GLU A 244 -17.33 -88.71 -6.76
N ALA A 245 -16.14 -88.63 -6.16
CA ALA A 245 -15.29 -89.78 -5.90
C ALA A 245 -15.91 -90.77 -4.91
N ARG A 246 -16.56 -90.27 -3.84
CA ARG A 246 -17.35 -91.10 -2.90
C ARG A 246 -18.50 -91.80 -3.62
N TYR A 247 -19.33 -91.07 -4.37
CA TYR A 247 -20.43 -91.66 -5.15
C TYR A 247 -19.97 -92.71 -6.16
N TYR A 248 -18.88 -92.45 -6.88
CA TYR A 248 -18.29 -93.42 -7.79
C TYR A 248 -17.86 -94.69 -7.04
N THR A 249 -17.18 -94.52 -5.91
CA THR A 249 -16.72 -95.64 -5.06
C THR A 249 -17.89 -96.44 -4.51
N ASP A 250 -18.91 -95.78 -3.95
CA ASP A 250 -20.13 -96.43 -3.42
C ASP A 250 -20.89 -97.17 -4.51
N SER A 251 -21.00 -96.59 -5.72
CA SER A 251 -21.61 -97.26 -6.87
C SER A 251 -20.85 -98.53 -7.27
N LYS A 252 -19.52 -98.48 -7.32
CA LYS A 252 -18.69 -99.65 -7.61
C LYS A 252 -18.77 -100.69 -6.49
N PHE A 253 -18.81 -100.26 -5.23
CA PHE A 253 -18.94 -101.14 -4.08
C PHE A 253 -20.31 -101.82 -4.06
N SER A 254 -21.39 -101.10 -4.35
CA SER A 254 -22.74 -101.66 -4.51
C SER A 254 -22.78 -102.67 -5.67
N GLN A 255 -22.20 -102.35 -6.83
CA GLN A 255 -22.07 -103.28 -7.95
C GLN A 255 -21.28 -104.54 -7.58
N LEU A 256 -20.21 -104.40 -6.79
CA LEU A 256 -19.44 -105.51 -6.25
C LEU A 256 -20.30 -106.36 -5.30
N ASN A 257 -21.02 -105.72 -4.37
CA ASN A 257 -21.89 -106.42 -3.42
C ASN A 257 -22.97 -107.24 -4.16
N THR A 258 -23.64 -106.68 -5.16
CA THR A 258 -24.63 -107.42 -5.98
C THR A 258 -24.01 -108.55 -6.81
N ARG A 259 -22.73 -108.44 -7.21
CA ARG A 259 -22.01 -109.53 -7.86
C ARG A 259 -21.67 -110.65 -6.87
N ILE A 260 -21.29 -110.30 -5.65
CA ILE A 260 -21.06 -111.25 -4.55
C ILE A 260 -22.35 -111.98 -4.21
N GLU A 261 -23.46 -111.27 -3.95
CA GLU A 261 -24.76 -111.89 -3.65
C GLU A 261 -25.24 -112.83 -4.78
N ARG A 262 -25.04 -112.45 -6.05
CA ARG A 262 -25.33 -113.33 -7.18
C ARG A 262 -24.41 -114.54 -7.24
N ALA A 263 -23.13 -114.39 -6.93
CA ALA A 263 -22.18 -115.49 -6.85
C ALA A 263 -22.56 -116.46 -5.72
N GLU A 264 -22.90 -115.95 -4.53
CA GLU A 264 -23.41 -116.74 -3.40
C GLU A 264 -24.68 -117.49 -3.76
N LYS A 265 -25.66 -116.82 -4.39
CA LYS A 265 -26.91 -117.46 -4.82
C LYS A 265 -26.67 -118.60 -5.81
N ARG A 266 -25.82 -118.37 -6.82
CA ARG A 266 -25.42 -119.41 -7.79
C ARG A 266 -24.66 -120.54 -7.12
N LEU A 267 -23.80 -120.24 -6.16
CA LEU A 267 -23.05 -121.25 -5.40
C LEU A 267 -23.96 -122.11 -4.53
N HIS A 268 -24.91 -121.51 -3.79
CA HIS A 268 -25.91 -122.26 -3.02
C HIS A 268 -26.74 -123.18 -3.92
N ALA A 269 -27.16 -122.68 -5.09
CA ALA A 269 -27.92 -123.46 -6.07
C ALA A 269 -27.08 -124.62 -6.65
N GLY A 270 -25.81 -124.37 -6.96
CA GLY A 270 -24.88 -125.41 -7.41
C GLY A 270 -24.65 -126.50 -6.35
N ILE A 271 -24.47 -126.12 -5.07
CA ILE A 271 -24.32 -127.08 -3.96
C ILE A 271 -25.62 -127.88 -3.78
N ALA A 272 -26.79 -127.24 -3.84
CA ALA A 272 -28.07 -127.95 -3.81
C ALA A 272 -28.18 -128.95 -4.97
N GLY A 273 -27.68 -128.60 -6.16
CA GLY A 273 -27.60 -129.50 -7.32
C GLY A 273 -26.73 -130.73 -7.07
N VAL A 274 -25.54 -130.53 -6.50
CA VAL A 274 -24.64 -131.65 -6.14
C VAL A 274 -25.22 -132.49 -5.01
N ALA A 275 -25.84 -131.89 -3.99
CA ALA A 275 -26.51 -132.60 -2.91
C ALA A 275 -27.71 -133.42 -3.42
N ALA A 276 -28.48 -132.88 -4.37
CA ALA A 276 -29.54 -133.59 -5.08
C ALA A 276 -28.96 -134.81 -5.80
N ILE A 277 -27.88 -134.64 -6.57
CA ILE A 277 -27.19 -135.75 -7.28
C ILE A 277 -26.72 -136.83 -6.29
N ALA A 278 -26.11 -136.42 -5.17
CA ALA A 278 -25.58 -137.34 -4.17
C ALA A 278 -26.68 -138.16 -3.48
N SER A 279 -27.88 -137.60 -3.38
CA SER A 279 -29.03 -138.21 -2.71
C SER A 279 -29.91 -139.05 -3.65
N ILE A 280 -29.54 -139.19 -4.92
CA ILE A 280 -30.29 -140.03 -5.88
C ILE A 280 -30.27 -141.49 -5.41
N PRO A 281 -31.43 -142.11 -5.13
CA PRO A 281 -31.49 -143.52 -4.79
C PRO A 281 -31.35 -144.39 -6.05
N TYR A 282 -30.56 -145.45 -5.96
CA TYR A 282 -30.45 -146.46 -7.03
C TYR A 282 -30.74 -147.85 -6.47
N VAL A 283 -31.59 -148.61 -7.16
CA VAL A 283 -31.93 -149.98 -6.75
C VAL A 283 -30.80 -150.93 -7.16
N ALA A 284 -30.12 -151.50 -6.17
CA ALA A 284 -28.90 -152.29 -6.37
C ALA A 284 -29.11 -153.64 -7.08
N SER A 285 -30.35 -154.16 -7.08
CA SER A 285 -30.69 -155.49 -7.61
C SER A 285 -30.81 -155.52 -9.14
N ASN A 286 -31.03 -154.38 -9.80
CA ASN A 286 -31.32 -154.34 -11.23
C ASN A 286 -30.10 -153.90 -12.05
N ARG A 287 -29.96 -154.43 -13.27
CA ARG A 287 -28.89 -154.02 -14.22
C ARG A 287 -29.00 -152.56 -14.65
N PHE A 288 -30.21 -152.03 -14.71
CA PHE A 288 -30.48 -150.61 -14.96
C PHE A 288 -31.34 -150.07 -13.81
N SER A 289 -30.98 -148.91 -13.28
CA SER A 289 -31.82 -148.15 -12.36
C SER A 289 -31.76 -146.68 -12.71
N TYR A 290 -32.86 -145.99 -12.43
CA TYR A 290 -32.95 -144.55 -12.53
C TYR A 290 -33.44 -144.02 -11.20
N GLY A 291 -33.05 -142.79 -10.88
CA GLY A 291 -33.49 -142.13 -9.68
C GLY A 291 -33.61 -140.64 -9.93
N VAL A 292 -34.50 -140.03 -9.17
CA VAL A 292 -34.69 -138.58 -9.14
C VAL A 292 -34.59 -138.17 -7.68
N ALA A 293 -33.88 -137.09 -7.41
CA ALA A 293 -33.76 -136.54 -6.08
C ALA A 293 -33.84 -135.01 -6.14
N VAL A 294 -34.32 -134.43 -5.05
CA VAL A 294 -34.35 -132.99 -4.83
C VAL A 294 -33.35 -132.67 -3.73
N GLY A 295 -32.59 -131.61 -3.94
CA GLY A 295 -31.61 -131.11 -2.99
C GLY A 295 -31.99 -129.70 -2.58
N ASN A 296 -31.86 -129.42 -1.29
CA ASN A 296 -31.97 -128.08 -0.75
C ASN A 296 -30.69 -127.75 0.00
N TYR A 297 -30.14 -126.56 -0.25
CA TYR A 297 -29.02 -126.02 0.52
C TYR A 297 -29.23 -124.52 0.70
N GLN A 298 -29.30 -124.08 1.96
CA GLN A 298 -29.74 -122.73 2.31
C GLN A 298 -31.10 -122.41 1.64
N SER A 299 -31.22 -121.26 0.99
CA SER A 299 -32.44 -120.80 0.29
C SER A 299 -32.51 -121.25 -1.18
N ALA A 300 -31.64 -122.16 -1.64
CA ALA A 300 -31.62 -122.64 -3.02
C ALA A 300 -32.05 -124.11 -3.11
N ASN A 301 -32.82 -124.40 -4.16
CA ASN A 301 -33.30 -125.74 -4.46
C ASN A 301 -32.71 -126.22 -5.79
N ALA A 302 -32.57 -127.53 -5.93
CA ALA A 302 -32.19 -128.17 -7.18
C ALA A 302 -32.86 -129.54 -7.33
N LEU A 303 -33.03 -129.93 -8.59
CA LEU A 303 -33.57 -131.22 -8.99
C LEU A 303 -32.48 -131.98 -9.75
N ALA A 304 -32.26 -133.22 -9.36
CA ALA A 304 -31.31 -134.10 -10.03
C ALA A 304 -31.99 -135.37 -10.51
N GLY A 305 -31.59 -135.81 -11.69
CA GLY A 305 -31.98 -137.07 -12.30
C GLY A 305 -30.73 -137.86 -12.66
N GLY A 306 -30.78 -139.16 -12.43
CA GLY A 306 -29.62 -140.01 -12.63
C GLY A 306 -30.02 -141.38 -13.12
N ILE A 307 -29.13 -141.97 -13.91
CA ILE A 307 -29.22 -143.37 -14.31
C ILE A 307 -27.96 -144.10 -13.85
N GLN A 308 -28.14 -145.34 -13.44
CA GLN A 308 -27.08 -146.26 -13.09
C GLN A 308 -27.22 -147.52 -13.94
N TYR A 309 -26.09 -147.97 -14.49
CA TYR A 309 -25.98 -149.20 -15.25
C TYR A 309 -24.92 -150.12 -14.63
N LYS A 310 -25.29 -151.36 -14.30
CA LYS A 310 -24.35 -152.38 -13.79
C LYS A 310 -23.82 -153.20 -14.98
N THR A 311 -22.55 -152.98 -15.32
CA THR A 311 -21.87 -153.77 -16.38
C THR A 311 -21.57 -155.19 -15.91
N SER A 312 -21.42 -155.40 -14.59
CA SER A 312 -21.20 -156.70 -13.94
C SER A 312 -21.75 -156.66 -12.50
N PRO A 313 -21.92 -157.80 -11.80
CA PRO A 313 -22.43 -157.82 -10.42
C PRO A 313 -21.68 -156.86 -9.48
N ASN A 314 -20.38 -156.68 -9.76
CA ASN A 314 -19.40 -155.95 -8.96
C ASN A 314 -18.96 -154.61 -9.57
N THR A 315 -19.57 -154.15 -10.68
CA THR A 315 -19.17 -152.89 -11.34
C THR A 315 -20.38 -152.09 -11.81
N THR A 316 -20.38 -150.80 -11.49
CA THR A 316 -21.49 -149.87 -11.76
C THR A 316 -20.97 -148.59 -12.39
N ILE A 317 -21.72 -148.07 -13.36
CA ILE A 317 -21.51 -146.75 -13.96
C ILE A 317 -22.74 -145.92 -13.64
N ARG A 318 -22.54 -144.66 -13.26
CA ARG A 318 -23.58 -143.68 -12.95
C ARG A 318 -23.40 -142.45 -13.82
N LEU A 319 -24.51 -141.94 -14.34
CA LEU A 319 -24.62 -140.68 -15.06
C LEU A 319 -25.71 -139.86 -14.40
N ASN A 320 -25.36 -138.67 -13.93
CA ASN A 320 -26.23 -137.80 -13.15
C ASN A 320 -26.23 -136.40 -13.72
N VAL A 321 -27.41 -135.80 -13.80
CA VAL A 321 -27.62 -134.42 -14.18
C VAL A 321 -28.41 -133.72 -13.09
N SER A 322 -28.11 -132.45 -12.83
CA SER A 322 -28.95 -131.60 -11.99
C SER A 322 -29.22 -130.26 -12.65
N LEU A 323 -30.39 -129.73 -12.36
CA LEU A 323 -30.81 -128.37 -12.68
C LEU A 323 -31.14 -127.66 -11.37
N ASP A 324 -30.63 -126.45 -11.20
CA ASP A 324 -30.82 -125.66 -9.99
C ASP A 324 -31.67 -124.42 -10.19
N SER A 325 -32.12 -123.83 -9.08
CA SER A 325 -32.96 -122.62 -9.03
C SER A 325 -32.24 -121.31 -9.44
N SER A 326 -30.98 -121.37 -9.84
CA SER A 326 -30.22 -120.26 -10.45
C SER A 326 -29.90 -120.53 -11.93
N ASP A 327 -30.64 -121.44 -12.56
CA ASP A 327 -30.52 -121.87 -13.96
C ASP A 327 -29.15 -122.49 -14.31
N ASN A 328 -28.37 -122.97 -13.34
CA ASN A 328 -27.18 -123.74 -13.66
C ASN A 328 -27.53 -125.23 -13.82
N ALA A 329 -26.77 -125.88 -14.70
CA ALA A 329 -26.81 -127.32 -14.89
C ALA A 329 -25.48 -127.93 -14.44
N ALA A 330 -25.55 -129.05 -13.72
CA ALA A 330 -24.37 -129.85 -13.40
C ALA A 330 -24.51 -131.25 -13.99
N LEU A 331 -23.38 -131.81 -14.42
CA LEU A 331 -23.26 -133.15 -14.96
C LEU A 331 -22.18 -133.89 -14.17
N ALA A 332 -22.49 -135.08 -13.69
CA ALA A 332 -21.55 -135.94 -13.00
C ALA A 332 -21.60 -137.35 -13.59
N VAL A 333 -20.43 -137.94 -13.78
CA VAL A 333 -20.27 -139.32 -14.21
C VAL A 333 -19.38 -140.03 -13.20
N GLY A 334 -19.75 -141.22 -12.78
CA GLY A 334 -18.99 -142.01 -11.81
C GLY A 334 -18.94 -143.48 -12.20
N VAL A 335 -17.84 -144.14 -11.87
CA VAL A 335 -17.71 -145.60 -11.95
C VAL A 335 -17.34 -146.13 -10.57
N GLY A 336 -17.96 -147.22 -10.15
CA GLY A 336 -17.72 -147.84 -8.84
C GLY A 336 -17.65 -149.36 -8.98
N GLY A 337 -16.63 -149.96 -8.37
CA GLY A 337 -16.47 -151.42 -8.28
C GLY A 337 -16.32 -151.88 -6.83
N GLY A 338 -16.87 -153.04 -6.49
CA GLY A 338 -16.81 -153.62 -5.14
C GLY A 338 -16.70 -155.14 -5.23
N TRP A 339 -15.99 -155.76 -4.29
CA TRP A 339 -15.72 -157.20 -4.25
C TRP A 339 -16.29 -157.85 -3.00
#